data_AF-A0A4S4KDR1-F1
#
_entry.id   AF-A0A4S4KDR1-F1
#
_cell.length_a   1.000
_cell.length_b   1.000
_cell.length_c   1.000
_cell.angle_alpha   90.00
_cell.angle_beta   90.00
_cell.angle_gamma   90.00
#
_symmetry.space_group_name_H-M   'P 1'
#
loop_
_entity.id
_entity.type
_entity.pdbx_description
1 polymer ?
#
loop_
_entity_poly.entity_id
_entity_poly.type
_entity_poly.pdbx_seq_one_letter_code
_entity_poly.pdbx_strand_id
1 'polypeptide(L)' 'MSLTSPEIIAAFQADNAALFTGYSMAALVTYEYILTMNQEVAMIWKRKWTFATWLFIMNRYIMIALAIWDISPETAQGWM' A
#
# COMPACT_ATOMS: atom_id res chain seq x y z
N MET A 1 -21.68 -21.76 17.82
CA MET A 1 -22.69 -20.72 17.59
C MET A 1 -22.67 -20.43 16.10
N SER A 2 -23.74 -20.73 15.36
CA SER A 2 -23.81 -20.49 13.91
C SER A 2 -24.20 -19.03 13.66
N LEU A 3 -23.42 -18.33 12.85
CA LEU A 3 -23.72 -16.94 12.46
C LEU A 3 -25.05 -16.89 11.69
N THR A 4 -25.87 -15.92 12.03
CA THR A 4 -27.15 -15.64 11.38
C THR A 4 -26.93 -14.88 10.05
N SER A 5 -27.87 -14.97 9.11
CA SER A 5 -27.80 -14.25 7.83
C SER A 5 -27.42 -12.75 7.93
N PRO A 6 -27.98 -11.95 8.86
CA PRO A 6 -27.57 -10.54 9.00
C PRO A 6 -26.12 -10.37 9.50
N GLU A 7 -25.62 -11.26 10.36
CA GLU A 7 -24.23 -11.20 10.86
C GLU A 7 -23.22 -11.47 9.73
N ILE A 8 -23.54 -12.39 8.81
CA ILE A 8 -22.71 -12.69 7.64
C ILE A 8 -22.61 -11.47 6.71
N ILE A 9 -23.74 -10.81 6.44
CA ILE A 9 -23.79 -9.63 5.57
C ILE A 9 -22.98 -8.49 6.19
N ALA A 10 -23.11 -8.25 7.49
CA ALA A 10 -22.36 -7.21 8.20
C ALA A 10 -20.84 -7.46 8.15
N ALA A 11 -20.40 -8.72 8.37
CA ALA A 11 -18.99 -9.08 8.27
C ALA A 11 -18.43 -8.85 6.86
N PHE A 12 -19.17 -9.26 5.82
CA PHE A 12 -18.75 -9.06 4.42
C PHE A 12 -18.69 -7.58 4.02
N GLN A 13 -19.62 -6.75 4.53
CA GLN A 13 -19.60 -5.31 4.28
C GLN A 13 -18.39 -4.63 4.92
N ALA A 14 -18.04 -5.02 6.15
CA ALA A 14 -16.87 -4.50 6.83
C ALA A 14 -15.57 -4.85 6.08
N ASP A 15 -15.46 -6.10 5.62
CA ASP A 15 -14.32 -6.59 4.85
C ASP A 15 -14.15 -5.83 3.51
N ASN A 16 -15.23 -5.70 2.73
CA ASN A 16 -15.20 -4.93 1.49
C ASN A 16 -14.84 -3.46 1.71
N ALA A 17 -15.37 -2.85 2.76
CA ALA A 17 -15.04 -1.45 3.07
C ALA A 17 -13.54 -1.28 3.36
N ALA A 18 -12.94 -2.24 4.07
CA ALA A 18 -11.49 -2.26 4.32
C ALA A 18 -10.71 -2.42 3.01
N LEU A 19 -11.08 -3.40 2.17
CA LEU A 19 -10.41 -3.64 0.88
C LEU A 19 -10.48 -2.42 -0.05
N PHE A 20 -11.65 -1.81 -0.23
CA PHE A 20 -11.78 -0.61 -1.06
C PHE A 20 -10.97 0.57 -0.51
N THR A 21 -10.88 0.70 0.81
CA THR A 21 -10.06 1.73 1.45
C THR A 21 -8.57 1.48 1.16
N GLY A 22 -8.09 0.25 1.33
CA GLY A 22 -6.72 -0.16 1.02
C GLY A 22 -6.36 0.10 -0.45
N TYR A 23 -7.21 -0.31 -1.40
CA TYR A 23 -6.99 -0.03 -2.82
C TYR A 23 -6.99 1.48 -3.14
N SER A 24 -7.90 2.25 -2.54
CA SER A 24 -7.95 3.70 -2.74
C SER A 24 -6.69 4.39 -2.23
N MET A 25 -6.21 3.98 -1.04
CA MET A 25 -4.95 4.48 -0.47
C MET A 25 -3.77 4.11 -1.36
N ALA A 26 -3.65 2.86 -1.80
CA ALA A 26 -2.58 2.42 -2.69
C ALA A 26 -2.57 3.18 -4.02
N ALA A 27 -3.75 3.45 -4.59
CA ALA A 27 -3.90 4.22 -5.82
C ALA A 27 -3.46 5.68 -5.63
N LEU A 28 -3.90 6.34 -4.56
CA LEU A 28 -3.51 7.72 -4.23
C LEU A 28 -2.00 7.84 -4.01
N VAL A 29 -1.45 6.93 -3.21
CA VAL A 29 -0.02 6.85 -2.93
C VAL A 29 0.77 6.68 -4.23
N THR A 30 0.36 5.74 -5.09
CA THR A 30 1.00 5.52 -6.41
C THR A 30 0.92 6.76 -7.30
N TYR A 31 -0.22 7.45 -7.33
CA TYR A 31 -0.40 8.67 -8.11
C TYR A 31 0.55 9.78 -7.67
N GLU A 32 0.61 10.05 -6.37
CA GLU A 32 1.55 11.03 -5.79
C GLU A 32 3.01 10.65 -6.10
N TYR A 33 3.34 9.35 -6.07
CA TYR A 33 4.65 8.85 -6.44
C TYR A 33 5.01 9.18 -7.89
N ILE A 34 4.13 8.92 -8.84
CA ILE A 34 4.37 9.19 -10.27
C ILE A 34 4.60 10.68 -10.50
N LEU A 35 3.83 11.55 -9.84
CA LEU A 35 3.95 13.00 -9.99
C LEU A 35 5.30 13.53 -9.46
N THR A 36 5.72 13.04 -8.30
CA THR A 36 6.94 13.51 -7.60
C THR A 36 8.22 12.83 -8.09
N MET A 37 8.12 11.65 -8.72
CA MET A 37 9.26 10.87 -9.21
C MET A 37 10.15 11.64 -10.20
N ASN A 38 9.58 12.46 -11.09
CA ASN A 38 10.38 13.26 -12.03
C ASN A 38 11.29 14.26 -11.32
N GLN A 39 10.78 14.93 -10.28
CA GLN A 39 11.56 15.89 -9.49
C GLN A 39 12.65 15.17 -8.69
N GLU A 40 12.33 14.00 -8.15
CA GLU A 40 13.28 13.20 -7.37
C GLU A 40 14.39 12.63 -8.21
N VAL A 41 14.08 12.09 -9.39
CA VAL A 41 15.10 11.61 -10.32
C VAL A 41 16.04 12.76 -10.69
N ALA A 42 15.51 13.95 -10.95
CA ALA A 42 16.33 15.13 -11.23
C ALA A 42 17.21 15.55 -10.04
N MET A 43 16.72 15.49 -8.80
CA MET A 43 17.47 15.91 -7.61
C MET A 43 18.46 14.85 -7.09
N ILE A 44 18.10 13.57 -7.20
CA ILE A 44 18.83 12.44 -6.64
C ILE A 44 19.83 11.88 -7.65
N TRP A 45 19.40 11.61 -8.88
CA TRP A 45 20.24 10.91 -9.86
C TRP A 45 21.24 11.82 -10.58
N LYS A 46 21.02 13.14 -10.55
CA LYS A 46 22.00 14.12 -11.08
C LYS A 46 23.01 14.60 -10.04
N ARG A 47 22.88 14.21 -8.77
CA ARG A 47 23.75 14.68 -7.68
C ARG A 47 24.50 13.50 -7.04
N LYS A 48 25.56 13.80 -6.28
CA LYS A 48 26.30 12.78 -5.53
C LYS A 48 25.34 12.11 -4.54
N TRP A 49 25.37 10.78 -4.51
CA TRP A 49 24.61 9.98 -3.55
C TRP A 49 25.06 10.34 -2.14
N THR A 50 24.17 10.96 -1.36
CA THR A 50 24.44 11.36 0.03
C THR A 50 23.65 10.46 0.98
N PHE A 51 23.95 10.54 2.29
CA PHE A 51 23.14 9.88 3.30
C PHE A 51 21.66 10.29 3.24
N ALA A 52 21.37 11.55 2.90
CA ALA A 52 20.01 12.03 2.69
C ALA A 52 19.29 11.30 1.54
N THR A 53 20.00 10.93 0.47
CA THR A 53 19.47 10.12 -0.63
C THR A 53 19.07 8.72 -0.16
N TRP A 54 19.90 8.07 0.64
CA TRP A 54 19.60 6.75 1.19
C TRP A 54 18.41 6.78 2.13
N LEU A 55 18.35 7.78 3.03
CA LEU A 55 17.21 7.97 3.92
C LEU A 55 15.92 8.20 3.14
N PHE A 56 15.99 9.00 2.07
CA PHE A 56 14.87 9.26 1.19
C PHE A 56 14.36 7.99 0.51
N ILE A 57 15.27 7.19 -0.08
CA ILE A 57 14.93 5.92 -0.72
C ILE A 57 14.30 4.96 0.30
N MET A 58 14.91 4.79 1.48
CA MET A 58 14.34 3.91 2.50
C MET A 58 12.92 4.35 2.89
N ASN A 59 12.70 5.63 3.16
CA ASN A 59 11.37 6.13 3.51
C ASN A 59 10.36 5.92 2.35
N ARG A 60 10.78 6.19 1.12
CA ARG A 60 9.97 6.14 -0.10
C ARG A 60 9.58 4.73 -0.51
N TYR A 61 10.53 3.81 -0.61
CA TYR A 61 10.29 2.45 -1.10
C TYR A 61 9.69 1.55 -0.02
N ILE A 62 9.90 1.84 1.27
CA ILE A 62 9.21 1.13 2.36
C ILE A 62 7.70 1.43 2.32
N MET A 63 7.29 2.68 2.11
CA MET A 63 5.87 3.01 1.99
C MET A 63 5.19 2.31 0.81
N ILE A 64 5.86 2.20 -0.34
CA ILE A 64 5.36 1.43 -1.48
C ILE A 64 5.24 -0.05 -1.13
N ALA A 65 6.26 -0.63 -0.47
CA ALA A 65 6.24 -2.02 -0.06
C ALA A 65 5.09 -2.32 0.92
N LEU A 66 4.82 -1.41 1.87
CA LEU A 66 3.70 -1.53 2.81
C LEU A 66 2.35 -1.41 2.10
N ALA A 67 2.21 -0.48 1.15
CA ALA A 67 0.98 -0.33 0.37
C ALA A 67 0.70 -1.58 -0.49
N ILE A 68 1.74 -2.17 -1.10
CA ILE A 68 1.61 -3.42 -1.86
C ILE A 68 1.24 -4.60 -0.95
N TRP A 69 1.84 -4.65 0.25
CA TRP A 69 1.54 -5.68 1.24
C TRP A 69 0.08 -5.61 1.69
N ASP A 70 -0.42 -4.41 1.97
CA ASP A 70 -1.80 -4.18 2.44
C ASP A 70 -2.85 -4.63 1.41
N ILE A 71 -2.57 -4.44 0.12
CA ILE A 71 -3.49 -4.87 -0.95
C ILE A 71 -3.24 -6.32 -1.41
N SER A 72 -2.19 -6.97 -0.92
CA SER A 72 -1.87 -8.33 -1.32
C SER A 72 -2.94 -9.27 -0.77
N PRO A 73 -3.59 -10.10 -1.61
CA PRO A 73 -4.56 -11.05 -1.11
C PRO A 73 -3.87 -12.00 -0.15
N GLU A 74 -4.50 -12.27 1.00
CA GLU A 74 -4.02 -13.24 1.99
C GLU A 74 -4.03 -14.66 1.42
N THR A 75 -3.11 -14.94 0.51
CA THR A 75 -3.00 -16.21 -0.24
C THR A 75 -2.31 -17.31 0.58
N ALA A 76 -2.13 -17.09 1.89
CA ALA A 76 -1.46 -18.01 2.80
C ALA A 76 -2.37 -18.64 3.87
N GLN A 77 -3.69 -18.41 3.88
CA GLN A 77 -4.61 -19.33 4.57
C GLN A 77 -5.00 -20.48 3.63
N GLY A 78 -3.98 -21.16 3.11
CA GLY A 78 -4.14 -22.43 2.46
C GLY A 78 -4.40 -23.51 3.50
N TRP A 79 -5.67 -23.85 3.72
CA TRP A 79 -6.17 -25.14 4.20
C TRP A 79 -5.29 -25.85 5.25
N MET A 80 -5.45 -25.48 6.53
CA MET A 80 -5.22 -26.38 7.67
C MET A 80 -6.40 -26.28 8.63
#